data_AF-A0A3D4QUL8-F1
#
_entry.id   AF-A0A3D4QUL8-F1
#
_cell.length_a   1.000
_cell.length_b   1.000
_cell.length_c   1.000
_cell.angle_alpha   90.00
_cell.angle_beta   90.00
_cell.angle_gamma   90.00
#
_symmetry.space_group_name_H-M   'P 1'
#
loop_
_entity.id
_entity.type
_entity.pdbx_description
1 polymer ?
#
loop_
_entity_poly.entity_id
_entity_poly.type
_entity_poly.pdbx_seq_one_letter_code
_entity_poly.pdbx_strand_id
1 'polypeptide(L)'
;MSGKDVMEYYRTRFQIKFCFRDAKSFTGLMQPQAMDVTELSFNFNASLTSVNLAKVLAKEKRIPFSMASRKEMIHNAYLLERFICVS
;
A
#
# COMPACT_ATOMS: atom_id res chain seq x y z
N MET A 1 -10.47 -1.34 -30.96
CA MET A 1 -11.04 -1.10 -29.62
C MET A 1 -12.53 -0.86 -29.80
N SER A 2 -13.36 -1.77 -29.31
CA SER A 2 -14.81 -1.67 -29.37
C SER A 2 -15.34 -0.69 -28.32
N GLY A 3 -16.59 -0.23 -28.47
CA GLY A 3 -17.23 0.59 -27.43
C GLY A 3 -17.34 -0.14 -26.07
N LYS A 4 -17.42 -1.47 -26.07
CA LYS A 4 -17.42 -2.29 -24.86
C LYS A 4 -16.07 -2.21 -24.12
N ASP A 5 -14.97 -2.23 -24.86
CA ASP A 5 -13.62 -2.14 -24.29
C ASP A 5 -13.41 -0.80 -23.56
N VAL A 6 -13.90 0.29 -24.17
CA VAL A 6 -13.84 1.64 -23.58
C VAL A 6 -14.59 1.68 -22.25
N MET A 7 -15.79 1.11 -22.19
CA MET A 7 -16.58 1.05 -20.96
C MET A 7 -15.91 0.20 -19.88
N GLU A 8 -15.28 -0.91 -20.26
CA GLU A 8 -14.57 -1.78 -19.32
C GLU A 8 -13.34 -1.09 -18.71
N TYR A 9 -12.51 -0.42 -19.52
CA TYR A 9 -11.39 0.38 -19.02
C TYR A 9 -11.85 1.55 -18.16
N TYR A 10 -12.96 2.20 -18.52
CA TYR A 10 -13.46 3.30 -17.71
C TYR A 10 -13.93 2.84 -16.32
N ARG A 11 -14.42 1.60 -16.17
CA ARG A 11 -14.76 1.03 -14.86
C ARG A 11 -13.55 0.86 -13.96
N THR A 12 -12.35 0.66 -14.49
CA THR A 12 -11.12 0.52 -13.69
C THR A 12 -10.50 1.86 -13.29
N ARG A 13 -10.98 2.98 -13.84
CA ARG A 13 -10.46 4.35 -13.58
C ARG A 13 -10.29 4.67 -12.08
N PHE A 14 -11.19 4.18 -11.23
CA PHE A 14 -11.14 4.46 -9.79
C PHE A 14 -10.11 3.62 -9.03
N GLN A 15 -9.53 2.58 -9.64
CA GLN A 15 -8.56 1.71 -8.97
C GLN A 15 -7.31 2.49 -8.51
N ILE A 16 -6.90 3.51 -9.27
CA ILE A 16 -5.75 4.35 -8.90
C ILE A 16 -5.99 5.11 -7.59
N LYS A 17 -7.24 5.47 -7.29
CA LYS A 17 -7.58 6.18 -6.03
C LYS A 17 -7.34 5.30 -4.81
N PHE A 18 -7.50 3.99 -4.93
CA PHE A 18 -7.19 3.07 -3.83
C PHE A 18 -5.69 3.03 -3.53
N CYS A 19 -4.82 3.09 -4.55
CA CYS A 19 -3.37 3.18 -4.34
C CYS A 19 -3.00 4.42 -3.52
N PHE A 20 -3.48 5.60 -3.93
CA PHE A 20 -3.22 6.84 -3.20
C PHE A 20 -3.84 6.85 -1.80
N ARG A 21 -5.08 6.38 -1.63
CA ARG A 21 -5.73 6.30 -0.31
C ARG A 21 -4.90 5.44 0.64
N ASP A 22 -4.55 4.23 0.21
CA ASP A 22 -3.83 3.28 1.06
C ASP A 22 -2.43 3.81 1.38
N ALA A 23 -1.77 4.48 0.43
CA ALA A 23 -0.45 5.06 0.65
C ALA A 23 -0.48 6.24 1.65
N LYS A 24 -1.50 7.09 1.56
CA LYS A 24 -1.72 8.20 2.51
C LYS A 24 -1.98 7.70 3.92
N SER A 25 -2.81 6.66 4.06
CA SER A 25 -3.25 6.16 5.37
C SER A 25 -2.22 5.24 6.05
N PHE A 26 -1.46 4.46 5.28
CA PHE A 26 -0.71 3.34 5.86
C PHE A 26 0.80 3.36 5.61
N THR A 27 1.28 4.07 4.59
CA THR A 27 2.70 4.01 4.17
C THR A 27 3.40 5.37 4.12
N GLY A 28 2.82 6.40 4.75
CA GLY A 28 3.51 7.68 4.97
C GLY A 28 3.60 8.63 3.77
N LEU A 29 2.74 8.49 2.75
CA LEU A 29 2.81 9.34 1.55
C LEU A 29 2.72 10.85 1.86
N MET A 30 1.97 11.21 2.91
CA MET A 30 1.74 12.59 3.34
C MET A 30 2.56 13.00 4.58
N GLN A 31 3.48 12.14 5.02
CA GLN A 31 4.29 12.37 6.21
C GLN A 31 5.77 12.75 5.95
N PRO A 32 6.26 13.05 4.74
CA PRO A 32 7.64 13.51 4.61
C PRO A 32 7.81 14.88 5.27
N GLN A 33 8.88 15.01 6.06
CA GLN A 33 9.32 16.25 6.70
C GLN A 33 10.62 16.80 6.05
N ALA A 34 11.14 16.08 5.06
CA ALA A 34 12.31 16.47 4.28
C ALA A 34 12.04 17.75 3.47
N MET A 35 13.05 18.62 3.38
CA MET A 35 13.02 19.81 2.53
C MET A 35 13.73 19.60 1.19
N ASP A 36 14.58 18.59 1.08
CA ASP A 36 15.27 18.26 -0.16
C ASP A 36 14.35 17.48 -1.13
N VAL A 37 14.41 17.85 -2.41
CA VAL A 37 13.55 17.28 -3.47
C VAL A 37 13.86 15.80 -3.71
N THR A 38 15.12 15.39 -3.56
CA THR A 38 15.55 14.01 -3.75
C THR A 38 15.01 13.13 -2.64
N GLU A 39 15.12 13.59 -1.39
CA GLU A 39 14.57 12.90 -0.22
C GLU A 39 13.04 12.77 -0.30
N LEU A 40 12.37 13.84 -0.74
CA LEU A 40 10.93 13.84 -0.93
C LEU A 40 10.51 12.83 -2.02
N SER A 41 11.24 12.80 -3.14
CA SER A 41 11.01 11.85 -4.24
C SER A 41 11.21 10.41 -3.79
N PHE A 42 12.25 10.16 -2.99
CA PHE A 42 12.50 8.84 -2.39
C PHE A 42 11.33 8.41 -1.49
N ASN A 43 10.87 9.28 -0.58
CA ASN A 43 9.74 8.95 0.30
C ASN A 43 8.48 8.61 -0.50
N PHE A 44 8.13 9.42 -1.51
CA PHE A 44 6.95 9.15 -2.34
C PHE A 44 7.03 7.80 -3.06
N ASN A 45 8.19 7.50 -3.66
CA ASN A 45 8.42 6.23 -4.34
C ASN A 45 8.37 5.06 -3.35
N ALA A 46 8.97 5.18 -2.18
CA ALA A 46 8.93 4.16 -1.14
C ALA A 46 7.51 3.89 -0.63
N SER A 47 6.73 4.95 -0.37
CA SER A 47 5.32 4.85 0.05
C SER A 47 4.48 4.11 -0.99
N LEU A 48 4.52 4.51 -2.26
CA LEU A 48 3.72 3.88 -3.32
C LEU A 48 4.18 2.45 -3.61
N THR A 49 5.49 2.20 -3.59
CA THR A 49 6.07 0.87 -3.80
C THR A 49 5.63 -0.09 -2.70
N SER A 50 5.57 0.37 -1.45
CA SER A 50 5.12 -0.45 -0.31
C SER A 50 3.68 -0.96 -0.50
N VAL A 51 2.78 -0.13 -1.03
CA VAL A 51 1.41 -0.55 -1.36
C VAL A 51 1.41 -1.60 -2.48
N ASN A 52 2.21 -1.39 -3.53
CA ASN A 52 2.29 -2.33 -4.64
C ASN A 52 2.85 -3.69 -4.19
N LEU A 53 3.89 -3.69 -3.38
CA LEU A 53 4.47 -4.91 -2.81
C LEU A 53 3.45 -5.68 -1.98
N ALA A 54 2.71 -4.99 -1.11
CA ALA A 54 1.65 -5.62 -0.31
C ALA A 54 0.55 -6.26 -1.18
N LYS A 55 0.19 -5.64 -2.31
CA LYS A 55 -0.77 -6.19 -3.27
C LYS A 55 -0.23 -7.42 -3.99
N VAL A 56 1.02 -7.37 -4.45
CA VAL A 56 1.68 -8.51 -5.12
C VAL A 56 1.77 -9.69 -4.18
N LEU A 57 2.24 -9.49 -2.94
CA LEU A 57 2.31 -10.54 -1.93
C LEU A 57 0.94 -11.14 -1.62
N ALA A 58 -0.10 -10.31 -1.50
CA ALA A 58 -1.46 -10.81 -1.29
C ALA A 58 -1.97 -11.65 -2.48
N LYS A 59 -1.65 -11.23 -3.71
CA LYS A 59 -1.98 -11.96 -4.93
C LYS A 59 -1.26 -13.30 -4.99
N GLU A 60 0.05 -13.33 -4.73
CA GLU A 60 0.87 -14.54 -4.71
C GLU A 60 0.36 -15.55 -3.67
N LYS A 61 -0.02 -15.07 -2.49
CA LYS A 61 -0.58 -15.88 -1.41
C LYS A 61 -2.07 -16.20 -1.59
N ARG A 62 -2.71 -15.72 -2.66
CA ARG A 62 -4.15 -15.89 -2.96
C ARG A 62 -5.08 -15.49 -1.81
N ILE A 63 -4.71 -14.42 -1.10
CA ILE A 63 -5.46 -13.89 0.04
C ILE A 63 -6.15 -12.57 -0.32
N PRO A 64 -7.38 -12.32 0.18
CA PRO A 64 -8.04 -11.03 -0.01
C PRO A 64 -7.16 -9.88 0.45
N PHE A 65 -7.08 -8.81 -0.35
CA PHE A 65 -6.23 -7.66 -0.05
C PHE A 65 -6.99 -6.57 0.70
N SER A 66 -6.46 -6.18 1.86
CA SER A 66 -6.81 -4.98 2.60
C SER A 66 -5.54 -4.43 3.24
N MET A 67 -5.19 -3.18 2.95
CA MET A 67 -3.97 -2.57 3.49
C MET A 67 -4.05 -2.42 5.02
N ALA A 68 -5.24 -2.09 5.55
CA ALA A 68 -5.49 -2.00 6.98
C ALA A 68 -5.21 -3.33 7.69
N SER A 69 -5.81 -4.42 7.20
CA SER A 69 -5.66 -5.75 7.80
C SER A 69 -4.21 -6.26 7.72
N ARG A 70 -3.48 -5.93 6.66
CA ARG A 70 -2.04 -6.28 6.56
C ARG A 70 -1.20 -5.51 7.57
N LYS A 71 -1.47 -4.21 7.75
CA LYS A 71 -0.79 -3.39 8.75
C LYS A 71 -1.06 -3.91 10.16
N GLU A 72 -2.32 -4.20 10.48
CA GLU A 72 -2.71 -4.78 11.78
C GLU A 72 -2.00 -6.10 12.04
N MET A 73 -1.98 -7.01 11.07
CA MET A 73 -1.28 -8.30 11.19
C MET A 73 0.22 -8.12 11.48
N ILE A 74 0.91 -7.26 10.72
CA ILE A 74 2.35 -7.00 10.92
C ILE A 74 2.59 -6.33 12.27
N HIS A 75 1.77 -5.35 12.62
CA HIS A 75 1.87 -4.65 13.90
C HIS A 75 1.68 -5.60 15.08
N ASN A 76 0.67 -6.46 15.02
CA ASN A 76 0.41 -7.46 16.06
C ASN A 76 1.54 -8.47 16.14
N ALA A 77 2.05 -8.98 15.01
CA ALA A 77 3.21 -9.88 15.00
C ALA A 77 4.43 -9.25 15.67
N TYR A 78 4.71 -7.97 15.39
CA TYR A 78 5.78 -7.22 16.03
C TYR A 78 5.56 -7.05 17.55
N LEU A 79 4.34 -6.75 17.99
CA LEU A 79 4.03 -6.65 19.42
C LEU A 79 4.18 -8.00 20.14
N LEU A 80 3.75 -9.10 19.51
CA LEU A 80 3.93 -10.45 20.05
C LEU A 80 5.41 -10.78 20.20
N GLU A 81 6.22 -10.50 19.17
CA GLU A 81 7.67 -10.70 19.22
C GLU A 81 8.32 -9.88 20.34
N ARG A 82 7.96 -8.60 20.44
CA ARG A 82 8.60 -7.65 21.36
C ARG A 82 8.22 -7.83 22.82
N PHE A 83 6.99 -8.25 23.10
CA PHE A 83 6.45 -8.28 24.47
C PHE A 83 6.09 -9.67 24.98
N ILE A 84 5.86 -10.65 24.10
CA ILE A 84 5.38 -11.99 24.49
C ILE A 84 6.41 -13.07 24.21
N CYS A 85 7.15 -13.01 23.09
CA CYS A 85 8.21 -13.98 22.76
C CYS A 85 9.57 -13.64 23.42
N VAL A 86 9.63 -12.69 24.35
CA VAL A 86 10.82 -12.48 25.19
C VAL A 86 10.84 -13.63 26.21
N SER A 87 11.46 -14.73 25.82
CA SER A 87 11.83 -15.89 26.65
C SER A 87 13.23 -16.31 26.27
#